data_AF-A0A944LKU1-F1
#
_entry.id   AF-A0A944LKU1-F1
#
_cell.length_a   1.000
_cell.length_b   1.000
_cell.length_c   1.000
_cell.angle_alpha   90.00
_cell.angle_beta   90.00
_cell.angle_gamma   90.00
#
_symmetry.space_group_name_H-M   'P 1'
#
loop_
_entity.id
_entity.type
_entity.pdbx_description
1 polymer ?
#
loop_
_entity_poly.entity_id
_entity_poly.type
_entity_poly.pdbx_seq_one_letter_code
_entity_poly.pdbx_strand_id
1 'polypeptide(L)' 'MEITGTIQMPDGSTDHISAPGDTYEDAKAALVAAMPGRDLPGNRRKG' A
#
# COMPACT_ATOMS: atom_id res chain seq x y z
N MET A 1 9.30 11.63 -1.87
CA MET A 1 8.66 11.17 -3.12
C MET A 1 7.30 10.59 -2.78
N GLU A 2 6.36 10.60 -3.73
CA GLU A 2 5.04 9.96 -3.57
C GLU A 2 4.72 9.16 -4.83
N ILE A 3 4.18 7.95 -4.67
CA ILE A 3 3.67 7.15 -5.79
C ILE A 3 2.18 6.87 -5.59
N THR A 4 1.45 6.83 -6.69
CA THR A 4 0.03 6.49 -6.70
C THR A 4 -0.15 5.14 -7.39
N GLY A 5 -0.81 4.22 -6.69
CA GLY A 5 -1.24 2.93 -7.19
C GLY A 5 -2.74 2.92 -7.45
N THR A 6 -3.16 2.14 -8.43
CA THR A 6 -4.57 1.88 -8.74
C THR A 6 -4.94 0.50 -8.21
N ILE A 7 -6.01 0.41 -7.42
CA ILE A 7 -6.57 -0.85 -6.93
C ILE A 7 -7.95 -1.08 -7.53
N GLN A 8 -8.23 -2.33 -7.86
CA GLN A 8 -9.53 -2.74 -8.36
C GLN A 8 -10.30 -3.37 -7.21
N MET A 9 -11.44 -2.75 -6.89
CA MET A 9 -12.27 -3.15 -5.77
C MET A 9 -13.18 -4.33 -6.16
N PRO A 10 -13.67 -5.12 -5.20
CA PRO A 10 -14.50 -6.30 -5.48
C PRO A 10 -15.84 -5.98 -6.18
N ASP A 11 -16.30 -4.74 -6.06
CA ASP A 11 -17.50 -4.20 -6.73
C ASP A 11 -17.23 -3.80 -8.20
N GLY A 12 -15.99 -3.96 -8.68
CA GLY A 12 -15.54 -3.55 -10.01
C GLY A 12 -15.16 -2.07 -10.10
N SER A 13 -15.32 -1.31 -9.03
CA SER A 13 -14.85 0.07 -8.97
C SER A 13 -13.32 0.13 -8.95
N THR A 14 -12.79 1.25 -9.40
CA THR A 14 -11.36 1.52 -9.34
C THR A 14 -11.11 2.58 -8.28
N ASP A 15 -10.19 2.30 -7.36
CA ASP A 15 -9.76 3.24 -6.33
C ASP A 15 -8.27 3.54 -6.47
N HIS A 16 -7.83 4.67 -5.93
CA HIS A 16 -6.45 5.13 -5.99
C HIS A 16 -5.89 5.27 -4.58
N ILE A 17 -4.71 4.70 -4.36
CA ILE A 17 -4.00 4.83 -3.09
C ILE A 17 -2.66 5.50 -3.36
N SER A 18 -2.28 6.47 -2.54
CA SER A 18 -0.94 7.07 -2.60
C SER A 18 -0.10 6.61 -1.42
N ALA A 19 1.20 6.51 -1.64
CA ALA A 19 2.17 6.15 -0.62
C ALA A 19 3.40 7.06 -0.68
N PRO A 20 3.78 7.70 0.44
CA PRO A 20 5.00 8.46 0.52
C PRO A 20 6.23 7.55 0.72
N GLY A 21 7.39 7.99 0.23
CA GLY A 21 8.67 7.33 0.48
C GLY A 21 9.86 8.22 0.10
N ASP A 22 11.03 7.93 0.66
CA ASP A 22 12.27 8.66 0.34
C ASP A 22 12.84 8.20 -1.01
N THR A 23 12.68 6.91 -1.34
CA THR A 23 13.01 6.31 -2.63
C THR A 23 11.77 5.67 -3.28
N TYR A 24 11.89 5.29 -4.56
CA TYR A 24 10.84 4.52 -5.24
C TYR A 24 10.57 3.18 -4.54
N GLU A 25 11.61 2.49 -4.08
CA GLU A 25 11.45 1.19 -3.39
C GLU A 25 10.75 1.36 -2.03
N ASP A 26 11.05 2.43 -1.28
CA ASP A 26 10.37 2.72 -0.02
C ASP A 26 8.89 3.06 -0.26
N ALA A 27 8.61 3.91 -1.25
CA ALA A 27 7.26 4.29 -1.62
C ALA A 27 6.45 3.05 -2.10
N LYS A 28 7.09 2.14 -2.85
CA LYS A 28 6.50 0.87 -3.30
C LYS A 28 6.23 -0.08 -2.14
N ALA A 29 7.14 -0.21 -1.18
CA ALA A 29 6.92 -1.01 0.01
C ALA A 29 5.74 -0.47 0.84
N ALA A 30 5.66 0.85 1.02
CA ALA A 30 4.56 1.52 1.70
C ALA A 30 3.23 1.34 0.96
N LEU A 31 3.22 1.45 -0.37
CA LEU A 31 2.04 1.22 -1.22
C LEU A 31 1.53 -0.23 -1.09
N VAL A 32 2.42 -1.21 -1.17
CA VAL A 32 2.07 -2.63 -1.04
C VAL A 32 1.55 -2.94 0.37
N ALA A 33 2.09 -2.29 1.40
CA ALA A 33 1.62 -2.43 2.78
C ALA A 33 0.24 -1.80 3.01
N ALA A 34 -0.14 -0.80 2.22
CA ALA A 34 -1.44 -0.13 2.31
C ALA A 34 -2.57 -0.84 1.52
N MET A 35 -2.25 -1.86 0.70
CA MET A 35 -3.26 -2.60 -0.06
C MET A 35 -4.17 -3.45 0.84
N PRO A 36 -5.50 -3.24 0.80
CA PRO A 36 -6.44 -4.01 1.62
C PRO A 36 -6.53 -5.47 1.14
N GLY A 37 -6.38 -6.43 2.06
CA GLY A 37 -6.51 -7.86 1.77
C GLY A 37 -5.20 -8.63 1.63
N ARG A 38 -4.05 -7.96 1.73
CA ARG A 38 -2.79 -8.67 1.96
C ARG A 38 -2.66 -8.93 3.45
N ASP A 39 -2.95 -10.16 3.86
CA ASP A 39 -2.55 -10.70 5.16
C ASP A 39 -1.00 -10.64 5.23
N LEU A 40 -0.47 -9.46 5.57
CA LEU A 40 0.94 -9.30 5.90
C LEU A 40 1.06 -9.77 7.34
N PRO A 41 1.80 -10.85 7.62
CA PRO A 41 1.98 -11.32 8.99
C PRO A 41 2.67 -10.21 9.79
N GLY A 42 1.87 -9.57 10.65
CA GLY A 42 2.27 -8.82 11.82
C GLY A 42 3.53 -7.96 11.70
N ASN A 43 3.35 -6.69 11.36
CA ASN A 43 4.13 -5.66 12.04
C ASN A 43 3.54 -5.46 13.45
N ARG A 44 3.54 -6.53 14.28
CA ARG A 44 3.35 -6.41 15.73
C ARG A 44 4.56 -5.62 16.22
N ARG A 45 4.41 -4.30 16.34
CA ARG A 45 5.26 -3.49 17.18
C ARG A 45 5.23 -4.13 18.57
N LYS A 46 6.34 -4.77 18.92
CA LYS A 46 6.61 -5.37 20.21
C LYS A 46 6.56 -4.24 21.25
N GLY A 47 5.51 -4.23 22.06
CA GLY A 47 5.41 -3.49 23.32
C GLY A 47 5.46 -4.47 24.47
#